data_AF-A0A3D5SUN7-F1
#
_entry.id   AF-A0A3D5SUN7-F1
#
_cell.length_a   1.000
_cell.length_b   1.000
_cell.length_c   1.000
_cell.angle_alpha   90.00
_cell.angle_beta   90.00
_cell.angle_gamma   90.00
#
_symmetry.space_group_name_H-M   'P 1'
#
loop_
_entity.id
_entity.type
_entity.pdbx_description
1 polymer ?
#
loop_
_entity_poly.entity_id
_entity_poly.type
_entity_poly.pdbx_seq_one_letter_code
_entity_poly.pdbx_strand_id
1 'polypeptide(L)' 'MIPADTQRPTILIVDDTPDNLALMSALLRDTCRTKVATGGKKALAIAAG' A
#
# COMPACT_ATOMS: atom_id res chain seq x y z
N MET A 1 12.14 15.53 19.08
CA MET A 1 11.04 14.55 18.92
C MET A 1 10.60 14.59 17.47
N ILE A 2 10.91 13.55 16.68
CA ILE A 2 10.49 13.45 15.27
C ILE A 2 9.07 12.86 15.26
N PRO A 3 8.12 13.41 14.49
CA PRO A 3 6.76 12.87 14.45
C PRO A 3 6.79 11.43 13.92
N ALA A 4 6.12 10.51 14.63
CA ALA A 4 6.12 9.07 14.36
C ALA A 4 5.62 8.68 12.94
N ASP A 5 4.99 9.61 12.21
CA ASP A 5 4.42 9.36 10.89
C ASP A 5 5.46 9.36 9.76
N THR A 6 6.64 9.97 9.94
CA THR A 6 7.71 9.92 8.92
C THR A 6 8.52 8.62 8.93
N GLN A 7 8.27 7.72 9.89
CA GLN A 7 8.99 6.45 10.01
C GLN A 7 8.23 5.25 9.43
N ARG A 8 6.94 5.39 9.09
CA ARG A 8 6.16 4.25 8.58
C ARG A 8 6.51 3.99 7.12
N PRO A 9 7.04 2.80 6.77
CA PRO A 9 7.36 2.49 5.39
C PRO A 9 6.08 2.51 4.54
N THR A 10 6.21 2.93 3.29
CA THR A 10 5.12 2.88 2.31
C THR A 10 5.25 1.64 1.47
N ILE A 11 4.17 0.86 1.37
CA ILE A 11 4.10 -0.39 0.60
C ILE A 11 2.98 -0.32 -0.42
N LEU A 12 3.29 -0.76 -1.64
CA LEU A 12 2.34 -0.90 -2.75
C LEU A 12 1.90 -2.36 -2.83
N ILE A 13 0.61 -2.62 -2.64
CA ILE A 13 -0.01 -3.93 -2.76
C ILE A 13 -0.65 -4.02 -4.16
N VAL A 14 -0.36 -5.11 -4.87
CA VAL A 14 -0.86 -5.35 -6.23
C VAL A 14 -1.55 -6.71 -6.28
N ASP A 15 -2.85 -6.71 -6.52
CA ASP A 15 -3.68 -7.91 -6.66
C ASP A 15 -4.91 -7.52 -7.50
N ASP A 16 -5.34 -8.40 -8.41
CA ASP A 16 -6.48 -8.15 -9.28
C ASP A 16 -7.84 -8.39 -8.58
N THR A 17 -7.82 -8.98 -7.38
CA THR A 17 -9.00 -9.27 -6.56
C THR A 17 -9.20 -8.18 -5.49
N PRO A 18 -10.31 -7.41 -5.52
CA PRO A 18 -10.56 -6.33 -4.56
C PRO A 18 -10.53 -6.79 -3.09
N ASP A 19 -11.06 -7.97 -2.80
CA ASP A 19 -11.13 -8.51 -1.43
C ASP A 19 -9.74 -8.76 -0.84
N ASN A 20 -8.79 -9.23 -1.66
CA ASN A 20 -7.40 -9.42 -1.23
C ASN A 20 -6.75 -8.08 -0.87
N LEU A 21 -6.98 -7.04 -1.67
CA LEU A 21 -6.48 -5.69 -1.39
C LEU A 21 -7.04 -5.15 -0.08
N ALA A 22 -8.33 -5.35 0.18
CA ALA A 22 -8.99 -4.93 1.41
C ALA A 22 -8.43 -5.67 2.63
N LEU A 23 -8.28 -6.99 2.54
CA LEU A 23 -7.69 -7.82 3.59
C LEU A 23 -6.25 -7.39 3.91
N MET A 24 -5.40 -7.27 2.88
CA MET A 24 -3.99 -6.87 3.06
C MET A 24 -3.85 -5.47 3.63
N SER A 25 -4.70 -4.53 3.18
CA SER A 25 -4.74 -3.16 3.72
C SER A 25 -5.12 -3.16 5.20
N ALA A 26 -6.08 -3.99 5.61
CA ALA A 26 -6.50 -4.10 7.01
C ALA A 26 -5.39 -4.69 7.90
N LEU A 27 -4.61 -5.66 7.41
CA LEU A 27 -3.51 -6.28 8.16
C LEU A 27 -2.31 -5.33 8.36
N LEU A 28 -2.06 -4.43 7.40
CA LEU A 28 -0.83 -3.61 7.38
C LEU A 28 -1.04 -2.16 7.86
N ARG A 29 -2.29 -1.72 8.09
CA ARG A 29 -2.63 -0.33 8.44
C ARG A 29 -1.90 0.23 9.67
N ASP A 30 -1.57 -0.64 10.62
CA ASP A 30 -0.98 -0.24 11.90
C ASP A 30 0.54 -0.12 11.83
N THR A 31 1.19 -0.80 10.87
CA THR A 31 2.65 -0.88 10.73
C THR A 31 3.19 -0.03 9.58
N CYS A 32 2.38 0.18 8.53
CA CYS A 32 2.83 0.78 7.27
C CYS A 32 1.77 1.69 6.66
N ARG A 33 2.21 2.57 5.75
CA ARG A 33 1.31 3.26 4.81
C ARG A 33 1.08 2.36 3.60
N THR A 34 -0.17 2.15 3.21
CA THR A 34 -0.51 1.27 2.08
C THR A 34 -0.96 2.08 0.86
N LYS A 35 -0.48 1.68 -0.32
CA LYS A 35 -1.03 2.03 -1.63
C LYS A 35 -1.55 0.75 -2.27
N VAL A 36 -2.61 0.83 -3.08
CA VAL A 36 -3.24 -0.35 -3.71
C VAL A 36 -3.38 -0.18 -5.22
N ALA A 37 -3.17 -1.25 -5.96
CA ALA A 37 -3.38 -1.32 -7.40
C ALA A 37 -4.06 -2.63 -7.82
N THR A 38 -5.16 -2.51 -8.57
CA THR A 38 -5.86 -3.64 -9.20
C THR A 38 -5.23 -3.94 -10.57
N GLY A 39 -3.98 -4.40 -10.53
CA GLY A 39 -3.23 -4.84 -11.72
C GLY A 39 -2.01 -3.99 -12.09
N GLY A 40 -1.19 -4.56 -12.98
CA GLY A 40 0.17 -4.11 -13.26
C GLY A 40 0.30 -2.70 -13.83
N LYS A 41 -0.59 -2.29 -14.75
CA LYS A 41 -0.52 -0.94 -15.36
C LYS A 41 -0.68 0.16 -14.30
N LYS A 42 -1.65 -0.01 -13.40
CA LYS A 42 -1.88 0.92 -12.29
C LYS A 42 -0.74 0.85 -11.27
N ALA A 43 -0.24 -0.34 -10.99
CA ALA A 43 0.89 -0.53 -10.08
C ALA A 43 2.15 0.20 -10.56
N LEU A 44 2.52 0.04 -11.83
CA LEU A 44 3.67 0.72 -12.42
C LEU A 44 3.52 2.24 -12.40
N ALA A 45 2.34 2.76 -12.72
CA ALA A 45 2.07 4.20 -12.64
C ALA A 45 2.24 4.74 -11.20
N ILE A 46 1.82 3.97 -10.19
CA ILE A 46 1.99 4.35 -8.78
C ILE A 46 3.46 4.24 -8.32
N ALA A 47 4.18 3.23 -8.81
CA ALA A 47 5.59 2.99 -8.47
C ALA A 47 6.54 4.01 -9.14
N ALA A 48 6.15 4.57 -10.28
CA ALA A 48 6.94 5.55 -11.02
C ALA A 48 7.09 6.92 -10.31
N GLY A 49 6.28 7.20 -9.28
CA GLY A 49 6.37 8.40 -8.44
C GLY A 49 5.37 9.49 -8.81
#